data_AF-A0A9C8FUE0-F1
#
_entry.id   AF-A0A9C8FUE0-F1
#
_cell.length_a   1.000
_cell.length_b   1.000
_cell.length_c   1.000
_cell.angle_alpha   90.00
_cell.angle_beta   90.00
_cell.angle_gamma   90.00
#
_symmetry.space_group_name_H-M   'P 1'
#
loop_
_entity.id
_entity.type
_entity.pdbx_description
1 polymer ?
#
loop_
_entity_poly.entity_id
_entity_poly.type
_entity_poly.pdbx_seq_one_letter_code
_entity_poly.pdbx_strand_id
1 'polypeptide(L)'
;AETIHAANRGENITVIFVNNAIYGMTGGQMAPTTMEKQVTTTSPFGRDVNDVGYPIRACEMIATLERPVFIERTSVHDVKNILKTKKAVKKALQNQVEGKGYSFVEILSMCPTNWGVDPQVGADWVKDVMVPYYPLGNFRDR
;
A
#
# COMPACT_ATOMS: atom_id res chain seq x y z
N ALA A 1 -0.44 -13.12 -7.10
CA ALA A 1 0.59 -13.46 -8.13
C ALA A 1 0.38 -12.67 -9.42
N GLU A 2 -0.88 -12.42 -9.78
CA GLU A 2 -1.40 -11.77 -10.97
C GLU A 2 -0.78 -10.39 -11.21
N THR A 3 -0.77 -9.52 -10.20
CA THR A 3 -0.18 -8.17 -10.29
C THR A 3 1.31 -8.20 -10.60
N ILE A 4 2.06 -9.16 -10.05
CA ILE A 4 3.50 -9.33 -10.31
C ILE A 4 3.72 -9.75 -11.75
N HIS A 5 2.91 -10.68 -12.27
CA HIS A 5 3.03 -11.11 -13.67
C HIS A 5 2.62 -10.01 -14.65
N ALA A 6 1.55 -9.26 -14.38
CA ALA A 6 1.15 -8.11 -15.20
C ALA A 6 2.23 -7.02 -15.20
N ALA A 7 2.80 -6.72 -14.03
CA ALA A 7 3.93 -5.81 -13.89
C ALA A 7 5.15 -6.26 -14.68
N ASN A 8 5.50 -7.55 -14.61
CA ASN A 8 6.65 -8.12 -15.32
C ASN A 8 6.45 -8.13 -16.85
N ARG A 9 5.21 -8.30 -17.34
CA ARG A 9 4.87 -8.14 -18.76
C ARG A 9 4.84 -6.68 -19.21
N GLY A 10 4.71 -5.73 -18.29
CA GLY A 10 4.58 -4.30 -18.59
C GLY A 10 3.22 -3.95 -19.17
N GLU A 11 2.17 -4.63 -18.73
CA GLU A 11 0.81 -4.36 -19.22
C GLU A 11 0.40 -2.91 -18.97
N ASN A 12 -0.33 -2.32 -19.91
CA ASN A 12 -0.81 -0.94 -19.85
C ASN A 12 -2.00 -0.80 -18.89
N ILE A 13 -1.76 -1.05 -17.61
CA ILE A 13 -2.75 -0.95 -16.54
C ILE A 13 -2.20 -0.14 -15.36
N THR A 14 -3.12 0.49 -14.64
CA THR A 14 -2.88 1.11 -13.35
C THR A 14 -3.40 0.23 -12.24
N VAL A 15 -2.56 -0.08 -11.27
CA VAL A 15 -2.94 -0.76 -10.04
C VAL A 15 -2.88 0.23 -8.89
N ILE A 16 -4.01 0.41 -8.21
CA ILE A 16 -4.13 1.20 -6.99
C ILE A 16 -4.25 0.22 -5.83
N PHE A 17 -3.23 0.18 -4.98
CA PHE A 17 -3.18 -0.70 -3.82
C PHE A 17 -3.43 0.10 -2.54
N VAL A 18 -4.65 0.00 -2.01
CA VAL A 18 -5.02 0.64 -0.75
C VAL A 18 -4.56 -0.25 0.41
N ASN A 19 -3.47 0.15 1.07
CA ASN A 19 -2.88 -0.59 2.16
C ASN A 19 -3.35 -0.02 3.50
N ASN A 20 -4.27 -0.72 4.14
CA ASN A 20 -4.74 -0.45 5.51
C ASN A 20 -4.29 -1.52 6.51
N ALA A 21 -3.24 -2.29 6.17
CA ALA A 21 -2.64 -3.32 7.02
C ALA A 21 -3.58 -4.46 7.48
N ILE A 22 -4.79 -4.61 6.93
CA ILE A 22 -5.73 -5.69 7.27
C ILE A 22 -6.62 -6.05 6.08
N TYR A 23 -7.31 -7.18 6.13
CA TYR A 23 -8.44 -7.44 5.23
C TYR A 23 -9.69 -6.71 5.74
N GLY A 24 -9.84 -5.46 5.33
CA GLY A 24 -10.91 -4.59 5.86
C GLY A 24 -12.34 -5.07 5.57
N MET A 25 -12.58 -5.75 4.45
CA MET A 25 -13.93 -6.22 4.10
C MET A 25 -14.35 -7.50 4.84
N THR A 26 -13.41 -8.22 5.45
CA THR A 26 -13.67 -9.48 6.18
C THR A 26 -13.62 -9.29 7.71
N GLY A 27 -13.87 -8.05 8.17
CA GLY A 27 -13.86 -7.71 9.59
C GLY A 27 -12.45 -7.53 10.15
N GLY A 28 -11.46 -7.17 9.32
CA GLY A 28 -10.11 -6.85 9.79
C GLY A 28 -9.26 -8.05 10.14
N GLN A 29 -9.25 -9.07 9.28
CA GLN A 29 -8.34 -10.21 9.41
C GLN A 29 -6.90 -9.82 9.07
N MET A 30 -5.93 -10.64 9.50
CA MET A 30 -4.53 -10.45 9.16
C MET A 30 -4.30 -10.48 7.65
N ALA A 31 -3.70 -9.42 7.13
CA ALA A 31 -3.25 -9.29 5.75
C ALA A 31 -1.71 -9.47 5.65
N PRO A 32 -1.18 -9.70 4.43
CA PRO A 32 0.27 -9.73 4.20
C PRO A 32 1.00 -8.43 4.57
N THR A 33 0.28 -7.32 4.70
CA THR A 33 0.82 -6.01 5.10
C THR A 33 0.56 -5.65 6.56
N THR A 34 -0.08 -6.55 7.34
CA THR A 34 -0.29 -6.35 8.79
C THR A 34 1.04 -6.18 9.50
N MET A 35 1.13 -5.15 10.35
CA MET A 35 2.35 -4.80 11.08
C MET A 35 2.71 -5.84 12.15
N GLU A 36 3.99 -5.94 12.50
CA GLU A 36 4.43 -6.75 13.65
C GLU A 36 3.64 -6.35 14.91
N LYS A 37 3.19 -7.35 15.69
CA LYS A 37 2.38 -7.18 16.90
C LYS A 37 1.01 -6.51 16.71
N GLN A 38 0.61 -6.15 15.49
CA GLN A 38 -0.73 -5.62 15.24
C GLN A 38 -1.77 -6.72 15.44
N VAL A 39 -2.69 -6.48 16.38
CA VAL A 39 -3.81 -7.38 16.65
C VAL A 39 -4.85 -7.28 15.53
N THR A 40 -5.33 -8.44 15.10
CA THR A 40 -6.39 -8.58 14.09
C THR A 40 -7.35 -9.69 14.51
N THR A 41 -8.49 -9.83 13.83
CA THR A 41 -9.48 -10.87 14.19
C THR A 41 -8.95 -12.30 14.07
N THR A 42 -7.96 -12.54 13.20
CA THR A 42 -7.31 -13.86 13.03
C THR A 42 -5.94 -13.96 13.68
N SER A 43 -5.45 -12.88 14.29
CA SER A 43 -4.22 -12.87 15.10
C SER A 43 -4.46 -12.10 16.41
N PRO A 44 -5.16 -12.72 17.39
CA PRO A 44 -5.58 -12.04 18.61
C PRO A 44 -4.41 -11.63 19.52
N PHE A 45 -3.25 -12.28 19.37
CA PHE A 45 -2.01 -11.95 20.08
C PHE A 45 -1.07 -11.04 19.25
N GLY A 46 -1.56 -10.57 18.10
CA GLY A 46 -0.79 -9.82 17.12
C GLY A 46 -0.05 -10.71 16.13
N ARG A 47 0.43 -10.11 15.03
CA ARG A 47 1.29 -10.80 14.06
C ARG A 47 2.62 -11.17 14.71
N ASP A 48 2.92 -12.48 14.76
CA ASP A 48 4.25 -13.00 15.07
C ASP A 48 5.06 -13.18 13.79
N VAL A 49 6.13 -12.39 13.65
CA VAL A 49 7.00 -12.42 12.47
C VAL A 49 7.86 -13.68 12.38
N ASN A 50 8.03 -14.43 13.47
CA ASN A 50 8.77 -15.69 13.45
C ASN A 50 7.94 -16.85 12.91
N ASP A 51 6.61 -16.75 12.98
CA ASP A 51 5.67 -17.74 12.45
C ASP A 51 5.26 -17.41 11.01
N VAL A 52 4.75 -16.18 10.79
CA VAL A 52 4.15 -15.79 9.49
C VAL A 52 4.99 -14.79 8.68
N GLY A 53 6.21 -14.48 9.13
CA GLY A 53 7.17 -13.60 8.45
C GLY A 53 6.92 -12.11 8.66
N TYR A 54 7.75 -11.27 8.04
CA TYR A 54 7.59 -9.81 8.10
C TYR A 54 6.52 -9.28 7.12
N PRO A 55 5.90 -8.11 7.42
CA PRO A 55 4.94 -7.47 6.52
C PRO A 55 5.54 -7.18 5.14
N ILE A 56 4.81 -7.52 4.07
CA ILE A 56 5.29 -7.41 2.68
C ILE A 56 5.30 -5.95 2.22
N ARG A 57 6.44 -5.54 1.66
CA ARG A 57 6.66 -4.22 1.07
C ARG A 57 6.42 -4.25 -0.44
N ALA A 58 5.19 -3.96 -0.86
CA ALA A 58 4.74 -4.16 -2.24
C ALA A 58 5.48 -3.28 -3.26
N CYS A 59 5.65 -1.98 -2.99
CA CYS A 59 6.40 -1.08 -3.87
C CYS A 59 7.83 -1.57 -4.12
N GLU A 60 8.55 -1.95 -3.08
CA GLU A 60 9.93 -2.42 -3.12
C GLU A 60 10.03 -3.72 -3.91
N MET A 61 9.13 -4.66 -3.68
CA MET A 61 9.07 -5.91 -4.44
C MET A 61 8.82 -5.65 -5.93
N ILE A 62 7.82 -4.83 -6.29
CA ILE A 62 7.49 -4.53 -7.68
C ILE A 62 8.60 -3.70 -8.35
N ALA A 63 9.30 -2.84 -7.60
CA ALA A 63 10.40 -2.02 -8.10
C ALA A 63 11.62 -2.85 -8.54
N THR A 64 11.71 -4.13 -8.16
CA THR A 64 12.74 -5.04 -8.67
C THR A 64 12.49 -5.49 -10.12
N LEU A 65 11.26 -5.36 -10.63
CA LEU A 65 10.90 -5.79 -11.99
C LEU A 65 11.30 -4.74 -13.01
N GLU A 66 11.67 -5.12 -14.23
CA GLU A 66 12.21 -4.16 -15.21
C GLU A 66 11.13 -3.32 -15.91
N ARG A 67 9.98 -3.90 -16.22
CA ARG A 67 8.96 -3.28 -17.10
C ARG A 67 8.01 -2.24 -16.50
N PRO A 68 7.71 -2.19 -15.18
CA PRO A 68 6.92 -1.11 -14.61
C PRO A 68 7.49 0.26 -14.96
N VAL A 69 6.64 1.23 -15.26
CA VAL A 69 7.06 2.60 -15.61
C VAL A 69 6.88 3.58 -14.47
N PHE A 70 5.93 3.32 -13.57
CA PHE A 70 5.64 4.21 -12.46
C PHE A 70 5.31 3.42 -11.20
N ILE A 71 6.02 3.70 -10.11
CA ILE A 71 5.81 3.07 -8.81
C ILE A 71 5.94 4.15 -7.74
N GLU A 72 4.86 4.41 -7.01
CA GLU A 72 4.86 5.43 -5.95
C GLU A 72 4.04 4.97 -4.75
N ARG A 73 4.58 5.22 -3.55
CA ARG A 73 3.85 5.07 -2.30
C ARG A 73 3.46 6.44 -1.76
N THR A 74 2.17 6.62 -1.52
CA THR A 74 1.60 7.81 -0.89
C THR A 74 0.77 7.43 0.35
N SER A 75 0.16 8.42 0.99
CA SER A 75 -0.73 8.18 2.13
C SER A 75 -1.85 9.21 2.17
N VAL A 76 -2.89 8.90 2.94
CA VAL A 76 -4.05 9.78 3.15
C VAL A 76 -4.25 10.18 4.63
N HIS A 77 -3.22 10.05 5.46
CA HIS A 77 -3.29 10.44 6.89
C HIS A 77 -3.32 11.96 7.12
N ASP A 78 -2.93 12.79 6.15
CA ASP A 78 -3.02 14.25 6.24
C ASP A 78 -3.33 14.90 4.88
N VAL A 79 -3.69 16.18 4.90
CA VAL A 79 -4.05 16.96 3.69
C VAL A 79 -2.90 17.01 2.68
N LYS A 80 -1.65 17.15 3.15
CA LYS A 80 -0.47 17.24 2.29
C LYS A 80 -0.30 15.97 1.47
N ASN A 81 -0.44 14.82 2.09
CA ASN A 81 -0.28 13.52 1.46
C ASN A 81 -1.53 13.13 0.65
N ILE A 82 -2.74 13.58 1.01
CA ILE A 82 -3.93 13.47 0.15
C ILE A 82 -3.68 14.16 -1.21
N LEU A 83 -3.13 15.37 -1.20
CA LEU A 83 -2.80 16.10 -2.44
C LEU A 83 -1.72 15.38 -3.27
N LYS A 84 -0.72 14.76 -2.63
CA LYS A 84 0.27 13.93 -3.32
C LYS A 84 -0.38 12.68 -3.93
N THR A 85 -1.22 11.99 -3.18
CA THR A 85 -1.98 10.82 -3.64
C THR A 85 -2.81 11.15 -4.88
N LYS A 86 -3.51 12.30 -4.89
CA LYS A 86 -4.25 12.77 -6.07
C LYS A 86 -3.35 12.93 -7.30
N LYS A 87 -2.13 13.47 -7.14
CA LYS A 87 -1.16 13.63 -8.23
C LYS A 87 -0.64 12.28 -8.73
N ALA A 88 -0.28 11.37 -7.83
CA ALA A 88 0.21 10.04 -8.16
C ALA A 88 -0.83 9.22 -8.94
N VAL A 89 -2.08 9.19 -8.46
CA VAL A 89 -3.18 8.50 -9.15
C VAL A 89 -3.43 9.11 -10.53
N LYS A 90 -3.46 10.44 -10.67
CA LYS A 90 -3.62 11.10 -11.96
C LYS A 90 -2.51 10.69 -12.94
N LYS A 91 -1.26 10.67 -12.49
CA LYS A 91 -0.10 10.30 -13.32
C LYS A 91 -0.15 8.83 -13.75
N ALA A 92 -0.47 7.92 -12.84
CA ALA A 92 -0.60 6.50 -13.17
C ALA A 92 -1.69 6.26 -14.23
N LEU A 93 -2.87 6.88 -14.06
CA LEU A 93 -3.94 6.81 -15.04
C LEU A 93 -3.56 7.41 -16.40
N GLN A 94 -2.81 8.51 -16.39
CA GLN A 94 -2.28 9.12 -17.61
C GLN A 94 -1.33 8.14 -18.34
N ASN A 95 -0.41 7.49 -17.62
CA ASN A 95 0.47 6.48 -18.20
C ASN A 95 -0.30 5.31 -18.84
N GLN A 96 -1.41 4.89 -18.21
CA GLN A 96 -2.28 3.86 -18.78
C GLN A 96 -2.93 4.32 -20.09
N VAL A 97 -3.52 5.52 -20.13
CA VAL A 97 -4.17 6.07 -21.34
C VAL A 97 -3.17 6.27 -22.47
N GLU A 98 -1.94 6.68 -22.14
CA GLU A 98 -0.86 6.90 -23.09
C GLU A 98 -0.15 5.58 -23.50
N GLY A 99 -0.54 4.44 -22.92
CA GLY A 99 0.05 3.14 -23.24
C GLY A 99 1.52 3.01 -22.85
N LYS A 100 1.97 3.75 -21.83
CA LYS A 100 3.37 3.78 -21.39
C LYS A 100 3.81 2.50 -20.68
N GLY A 101 2.88 1.81 -20.02
CA GLY A 101 3.16 0.57 -19.31
C GLY A 101 2.48 0.49 -17.95
N TYR A 102 2.96 -0.47 -17.16
CA TYR A 102 2.40 -0.78 -15.86
C TYR A 102 2.70 0.30 -14.83
N SER A 103 1.68 0.79 -14.14
CA SER A 103 1.78 1.76 -13.06
C SER A 103 1.23 1.21 -11.75
N PHE A 104 1.94 1.41 -10.65
CA PHE A 104 1.54 0.96 -9.30
C PHE A 104 1.55 2.12 -8.31
N VAL A 105 0.41 2.36 -7.66
CA VAL A 105 0.29 3.36 -6.60
C VAL A 105 -0.18 2.68 -5.32
N GLU A 106 0.71 2.59 -4.34
CA GLU A 106 0.37 2.14 -2.98
C GLU A 106 -0.07 3.33 -2.14
N ILE A 107 -1.24 3.24 -1.51
CA ILE A 107 -1.82 4.29 -0.68
C ILE A 107 -1.96 3.76 0.74
N LEU A 108 -1.14 4.26 1.66
CA LEU A 108 -1.31 3.95 3.08
C LEU A 108 -2.56 4.66 3.61
N SER A 109 -3.51 3.88 4.10
CA SER A 109 -4.82 4.34 4.52
C SER A 109 -5.17 3.82 5.91
N MET A 110 -5.93 4.62 6.67
CA MET A 110 -6.48 4.18 7.95
C MET A 110 -7.79 3.41 7.77
N CYS A 111 -8.10 2.50 8.70
CA CYS A 111 -9.38 1.80 8.74
C CYS A 111 -9.99 1.83 10.16
N PRO A 112 -10.41 3.01 10.65
CA PRO A 112 -10.83 3.21 12.04
C PRO A 112 -11.92 2.22 12.48
N THR A 113 -12.87 1.89 11.59
CA THR A 113 -13.93 0.92 11.86
C THR A 113 -13.41 -0.47 12.25
N ASN A 114 -12.47 -1.04 11.48
CA ASN A 114 -11.96 -2.38 11.75
C ASN A 114 -10.81 -2.39 12.76
N TRP A 115 -10.16 -1.25 12.96
CA TRP A 115 -9.14 -1.09 14.01
C TRP A 115 -9.76 -0.80 15.37
N GLY A 116 -11.04 -0.38 15.42
CA GLY A 116 -11.73 -0.03 16.66
C GLY A 116 -11.20 1.25 17.32
N VAL A 117 -10.74 2.22 16.50
CA VAL A 117 -10.14 3.47 16.98
C VAL A 117 -10.80 4.68 16.34
N ASP A 118 -10.67 5.84 16.98
CA ASP A 118 -11.09 7.11 16.39
C ASP A 118 -10.29 7.45 15.13
N PRO A 119 -10.88 8.14 14.14
CA PRO A 119 -10.20 8.50 12.90
C PRO A 119 -8.88 9.25 13.10
N GLN A 120 -8.80 10.17 14.07
CA GLN A 120 -7.56 10.90 14.34
C GLN A 120 -6.44 9.98 14.84
N VAL A 121 -6.77 9.06 15.76
CA VAL A 121 -5.83 8.04 16.26
C VAL A 121 -5.35 7.14 15.12
N GLY A 122 -6.25 6.76 14.22
CA GLY A 122 -5.91 6.00 13.02
C GLY A 122 -4.94 6.74 12.10
N ALA A 123 -5.16 8.04 11.87
CA ALA A 123 -4.28 8.88 11.06
C ALA A 123 -2.88 9.00 11.70
N ASP A 124 -2.82 9.22 13.01
CA ASP A 124 -1.57 9.29 13.76
C ASP A 124 -0.82 7.95 13.73
N TRP A 125 -1.53 6.82 13.85
CA TRP A 125 -0.93 5.50 13.72
C TRP A 125 -0.33 5.24 12.33
N VAL A 126 -1.01 5.67 11.26
CA VAL A 126 -0.44 5.58 9.90
C VAL A 126 0.86 6.38 9.83
N LYS A 127 0.88 7.60 10.36
CA LYS A 127 2.04 8.49 10.35
C LYS A 127 3.21 7.94 11.18
N ASP A 128 2.93 7.46 12.39
CA ASP A 128 3.96 7.15 13.37
C ASP A 128 4.42 5.68 13.32
N VAL A 129 3.61 4.78 12.74
CA VAL A 129 3.91 3.33 12.66
C VAL A 129 4.04 2.85 11.22
N MET A 130 3.04 3.11 10.37
CA MET A 130 3.07 2.58 9.00
C MET A 130 4.10 3.28 8.13
N VAL A 131 4.16 4.62 8.13
CA VAL A 131 5.09 5.39 7.28
C VAL A 131 6.57 5.04 7.53
N PRO A 132 7.05 4.87 8.79
CA PRO A 132 8.42 4.42 9.02
C PRO A 132 8.75 3.05 8.42
N TYR A 133 7.79 2.11 8.41
CA TYR A 133 8.01 0.78 7.83
C TYR A 133 7.78 0.74 6.32
N TYR A 134 6.81 1.52 5.84
CA TYR A 134 6.42 1.70 4.44
C TYR A 134 6.76 3.13 4.00
N PRO A 135 8.04 3.45 3.75
CA PRO A 135 8.45 4.82 3.45
C PRO A 135 7.72 5.37 2.23
N LEU A 136 7.17 6.57 2.37
CA LEU A 136 6.52 7.30 1.28
C LEU A 136 7.58 7.76 0.28
N GLY A 137 7.25 7.70 -1.01
CA GLY A 137 8.19 8.13 -2.04
C GLY A 137 7.89 7.53 -3.40
N ASN A 138 8.57 8.09 -4.40
CA ASN A 138 8.60 7.56 -5.75
C ASN A 138 9.75 6.56 -5.87
N PHE A 139 9.42 5.32 -6.23
CA PHE A 139 10.37 4.21 -6.41
C PHE A 139 10.74 4.05 -7.89
N ARG A 140 9.91 4.55 -8.81
CA ARG A 140 10.18 4.60 -10.23
C ARG A 140 9.31 5.64 -10.94
N ASP A 141 9.95 6.35 -11.86
CA ASP A 141 9.32 7.31 -12.75
C ASP A 141 10.07 7.36 -14.09
N ARG A 142 9.56 6.63 -15.10
CA ARG A 142 10.14 6.51 -16.45
C ARG A 142 9.22 7.09 -17.52
#